data_AF-A0A399PKJ0-F1
#
_entry.id   AF-A0A399PKJ0-F1
#
_cell.length_a   1.000
_cell.length_b   1.000
_cell.length_c   1.000
_cell.angle_alpha   90.00
_cell.angle_beta   90.00
_cell.angle_gamma   90.00
#
_symmetry.space_group_name_H-M   'P 1'
#
loop_
_entity.id
_entity.type
_entity.pdbx_description
1 polymer ?
#
loop_
_entity_poly.entity_id
_entity_poly.type
_entity_poly.pdbx_seq_one_letter_code
_entity_poly.pdbx_strand_id
1 'polypeptide(L)'
;MTDYTDYFDEVIQAHEAIERWFAVEEEETALERLLTRFSPRFSMVTPLGRVLDFEALRALFQMAGGKKSGFRIELGELHGIALHERGATVSYREQQTDASELHTDRRSTVVFEKTESGQVIWRHLHETFCSE
;
A
#
# COMPACT_ATOMS: atom_id res chain seq x y z
N MET A 1 -4.89 24.00 9.98
CA MET A 1 -4.88 23.02 8.89
C MET A 1 -4.70 21.66 9.52
N THR A 2 -5.54 20.71 9.16
CA THR A 2 -5.43 19.33 9.64
C THR A 2 -4.16 18.70 9.03
N ASP A 3 -3.24 18.21 9.85
CA ASP A 3 -1.95 17.69 9.39
C ASP A 3 -2.05 16.21 9.04
N TYR A 4 -1.80 15.88 7.77
CA TYR A 4 -1.81 14.51 7.24
C TYR A 4 -0.41 14.03 6.83
N THR A 5 0.63 14.80 7.11
CA THR A 5 2.00 14.58 6.57
C THR A 5 2.50 13.16 6.86
N ASP A 6 2.46 12.71 8.12
CA ASP A 6 2.87 11.35 8.50
C ASP A 6 2.13 10.24 7.71
N TYR A 7 0.86 10.44 7.38
CA TYR A 7 0.04 9.45 6.68
C TYR A 7 0.35 9.43 5.19
N PHE A 8 0.59 10.60 4.59
CA PHE A 8 1.01 10.68 3.20
C PHE A 8 2.42 10.12 3.00
N ASP A 9 3.34 10.43 3.93
CA ASP A 9 4.68 9.85 3.93
C ASP A 9 4.63 8.33 4.03
N GLU A 10 3.74 7.77 4.86
CA GLU A 10 3.56 6.32 4.95
C GLU A 10 2.98 5.73 3.65
N VAL A 11 2.03 6.40 2.97
CA VAL A 11 1.58 5.96 1.64
C VAL A 11 2.76 5.90 0.68
N ILE A 12 3.57 6.95 0.61
CA ILE A 12 4.71 7.02 -0.31
C ILE A 12 5.73 5.93 -0.01
N GLN A 13 6.19 5.84 1.24
CA GLN A 13 7.24 4.89 1.64
C GLN A 13 6.80 3.43 1.49
N ALA A 14 5.52 3.12 1.76
CA ALA A 14 5.01 1.77 1.57
C ALA A 14 5.03 1.37 0.08
N HIS A 15 4.63 2.26 -0.83
CA HIS A 15 4.63 1.96 -2.27
C HIS A 15 6.05 1.89 -2.83
N GLU A 16 6.98 2.74 -2.38
CA GLU A 16 8.40 2.61 -2.75
C GLU A 16 8.98 1.25 -2.33
N ALA A 17 8.62 0.77 -1.14
CA ALA A 17 9.03 -0.54 -0.65
C ALA A 17 8.39 -1.69 -1.45
N ILE A 18 7.11 -1.59 -1.79
CA ILE A 18 6.38 -2.57 -2.62
C ILE A 18 6.97 -2.60 -4.04
N GLU A 19 7.21 -1.44 -4.65
CA GLU A 19 7.82 -1.32 -5.97
C GLU A 19 9.17 -2.05 -5.99
N ARG A 20 10.05 -1.71 -5.05
CA ARG A 20 11.38 -2.32 -4.94
C ARG A 20 11.30 -3.83 -4.74
N TRP A 21 10.45 -4.28 -3.81
CA TRP A 21 10.26 -5.69 -3.53
C TRP A 21 9.80 -6.48 -4.76
N PHE A 22 8.92 -5.92 -5.58
CA PHE A 22 8.47 -6.58 -6.81
C PHE A 22 9.48 -6.50 -7.96
N ALA A 23 10.24 -5.41 -8.06
CA ALA A 23 11.14 -5.14 -9.17
C ALA A 23 12.52 -5.83 -9.05
N VAL A 24 12.99 -6.07 -7.82
CA VAL A 24 14.35 -6.55 -7.53
C VAL A 24 14.29 -7.78 -6.62
N GLU A 25 15.18 -8.74 -6.84
CA GLU A 25 15.38 -9.84 -5.89
C GLU A 25 16.06 -9.30 -4.63
N GLU A 26 15.37 -9.44 -3.50
CA GLU A 26 15.75 -8.88 -2.21
C GLU A 26 15.84 -9.99 -1.16
N GLU A 27 16.55 -9.74 -0.07
CA GLU A 27 16.61 -10.69 1.05
C GLU A 27 15.26 -10.80 1.78
N GLU A 28 14.98 -11.94 2.42
CA GLU A 28 13.76 -12.16 3.21
C GLU A 28 13.55 -11.07 4.28
N THR A 29 14.64 -10.49 4.81
CA THR A 29 14.55 -9.39 5.79
C THR A 29 13.88 -8.14 5.21
N ALA A 30 13.91 -7.93 3.89
CA ALA A 30 13.19 -6.85 3.23
C ALA A 30 11.67 -7.10 3.25
N LEU A 31 11.25 -8.34 3.01
CA LEU A 31 9.84 -8.73 3.15
C LEU A 31 9.34 -8.56 4.58
N GLU A 32 10.12 -9.00 5.57
CA GLU A 32 9.78 -8.81 6.98
C GLU A 32 9.59 -7.32 7.31
N ARG A 33 10.50 -6.45 6.87
CA ARG A 33 10.37 -4.99 7.02
C ARG A 33 9.17 -4.40 6.29
N LEU A 34 8.79 -4.95 5.14
CA LEU A 34 7.58 -4.51 4.43
C LEU A 34 6.32 -4.90 5.21
N LEU A 35 6.29 -6.11 5.76
CA LEU A 35 5.13 -6.62 6.51
C LEU A 35 4.90 -5.90 7.84
N THR A 36 5.93 -5.35 8.48
CA THR A 36 5.77 -4.57 9.73
C THR A 36 4.98 -3.28 9.56
N ARG A 37 4.76 -2.82 8.33
CA ARG A 37 3.91 -1.65 8.02
C ARG A 37 2.42 -1.98 8.15
N PHE A 38 2.05 -3.26 8.13
CA PHE A 38 0.67 -3.71 8.17
C PHE A 38 0.29 -4.20 9.57
N SER A 39 -0.90 -3.80 10.01
CA SER A 39 -1.49 -4.33 11.24
C SER A 39 -1.67 -5.84 11.15
N PRO A 40 -1.46 -6.62 12.23
CA PRO A 40 -1.84 -8.04 12.26
C PRO A 40 -3.34 -8.26 11.99
N ARG A 41 -4.17 -7.22 12.13
CA ARG A 41 -5.60 -7.24 11.83
C ARG A 41 -5.91 -6.74 10.41
N PHE A 42 -4.91 -6.45 9.59
CA PHE A 42 -5.08 -5.87 8.26
C PHE A 42 -6.09 -6.65 7.42
N SER A 43 -6.83 -5.90 6.61
CA SER A 43 -7.67 -6.47 5.56
C SER A 43 -7.66 -5.55 4.35
N MET A 44 -7.89 -6.10 3.16
CA MET A 44 -8.14 -5.29 1.98
C MET A 44 -9.18 -5.87 1.04
N VAL A 45 -9.76 -4.99 0.23
CA VAL A 45 -10.51 -5.34 -0.97
C VAL A 45 -9.66 -4.92 -2.18
N THR A 46 -9.24 -5.89 -2.98
CA THR A 46 -8.47 -5.64 -4.20
C THR A 46 -9.36 -5.02 -5.29
N PRO A 47 -8.80 -4.46 -6.37
CA PRO A 47 -9.59 -3.88 -7.46
C PRO A 47 -10.54 -4.88 -8.14
N LEU A 48 -10.27 -6.19 -8.01
CA LEU A 48 -11.12 -7.27 -8.52
C LEU A 48 -12.16 -7.77 -7.49
N GLY A 49 -12.34 -7.04 -6.38
CA GLY A 49 -13.30 -7.37 -5.33
C GLY A 49 -12.91 -8.55 -4.44
N ARG A 50 -11.65 -9.02 -4.51
CA ARG A 50 -11.18 -10.10 -3.63
C ARG A 50 -10.85 -9.52 -2.26
N VAL A 51 -11.22 -10.24 -1.21
CA VAL A 51 -10.84 -9.90 0.16
C VAL A 51 -9.55 -10.63 0.51
N LEU A 52 -8.55 -9.89 0.98
CA LEU A 52 -7.31 -10.45 1.54
C LEU A 52 -7.19 -10.02 3.00
N ASP A 53 -6.79 -10.93 3.88
CA ASP A 53 -6.32 -10.62 5.22
C ASP A 53 -4.78 -10.48 5.23
N PHE A 54 -4.20 -10.30 6.42
CA PHE A 54 -2.76 -10.17 6.58
C PHE A 54 -1.97 -11.38 6.05
N GLU A 55 -2.43 -12.60 6.30
CA GLU A 55 -1.72 -13.82 5.86
C GLU A 55 -1.81 -13.99 4.33
N ALA A 56 -2.96 -13.70 3.74
CA ALA A 56 -3.13 -13.69 2.29
C ALA A 56 -2.27 -12.60 1.61
N LEU A 57 -2.16 -11.42 2.23
CA LEU A 57 -1.25 -10.36 1.76
C LEU A 57 0.21 -10.82 1.83
N ARG A 58 0.62 -11.43 2.95
CA ARG A 58 1.96 -11.99 3.12
C ARG A 58 2.29 -13.01 2.02
N ALA A 59 1.40 -13.96 1.78
CA ALA A 59 1.58 -14.96 0.73
C ALA A 59 1.70 -14.32 -0.65
N LEU A 60 0.92 -13.26 -0.94
CA LEU A 60 1.04 -12.50 -2.18
C LEU A 60 2.44 -11.87 -2.32
N PHE A 61 2.94 -11.20 -1.28
CA PHE A 61 4.28 -10.62 -1.35
C PHE A 61 5.37 -11.67 -1.53
N GLN A 62 5.32 -12.79 -0.80
CA GLN A 62 6.25 -13.91 -0.97
C GLN A 62 6.24 -14.46 -2.41
N MET A 63 5.05 -14.57 -3.00
CA MET A 63 4.90 -15.06 -4.36
C MET A 63 5.39 -14.08 -5.43
N ALA A 64 5.42 -12.77 -5.16
CA ALA A 64 5.67 -11.75 -6.17
C ALA A 64 7.06 -11.09 -6.09
N GLY A 65 7.83 -11.32 -5.02
CA GLY A 65 9.17 -10.75 -4.83
C GLY A 65 10.11 -11.01 -6.00
N GLY A 66 10.73 -9.97 -6.54
CA GLY A 66 11.66 -10.02 -7.68
C GLY A 66 11.06 -10.48 -9.02
N LYS A 67 9.75 -10.71 -9.12
CA LYS A 67 9.13 -11.30 -10.33
C LYS A 67 8.65 -10.28 -11.36
N LYS A 68 8.64 -8.98 -11.03
CA LYS A 68 8.14 -7.93 -11.91
C LYS A 68 9.24 -6.94 -12.25
N SER A 69 10.26 -7.40 -12.99
CA SER A 69 11.30 -6.50 -13.48
C SER A 69 10.71 -5.29 -14.19
N GLY A 70 11.26 -4.09 -13.96
CA GLY A 70 10.77 -2.84 -14.55
C GLY A 70 9.45 -2.32 -13.96
N PHE A 71 8.90 -2.94 -12.92
CA PHE A 71 7.67 -2.48 -12.27
C PHE A 71 7.86 -1.11 -11.63
N ARG A 72 6.90 -0.22 -11.87
CA ARG A 72 6.87 1.16 -11.36
C ARG A 72 5.51 1.51 -10.79
N ILE A 73 5.51 2.35 -9.76
CA ILE A 73 4.34 2.91 -9.11
C ILE A 73 4.48 4.43 -9.08
N GLU A 74 3.49 5.12 -9.63
CA GLU A 74 3.34 6.57 -9.52
C GLU A 74 2.13 6.90 -8.65
N LEU A 75 2.36 7.71 -7.61
CA LEU A 75 1.32 8.15 -6.68
C LEU A 75 0.89 9.58 -7.01
N GLY A 76 -0.42 9.82 -6.91
CA GLY A 76 -1.01 11.14 -7.09
C GLY A 76 -2.27 11.32 -6.26
N GLU A 77 -2.83 12.52 -6.33
CA GLU A 77 -4.14 12.85 -5.73
C GLU A 77 -4.26 12.44 -4.23
N LEU A 78 -3.17 12.58 -3.46
CA LEU A 78 -3.16 12.33 -2.02
C LEU A 78 -4.15 13.28 -1.33
N HIS A 79 -5.11 12.71 -0.59
CA HIS A 79 -6.17 13.47 0.05
C HIS A 79 -6.54 12.89 1.42
N GLY A 80 -6.58 13.76 2.44
CA GLY A 80 -7.03 13.38 3.78
C GLY A 80 -8.55 13.41 3.89
N ILE A 81 -9.16 12.30 4.32
CA ILE A 81 -10.62 12.17 4.45
C ILE A 81 -11.05 12.45 5.88
N ALA A 82 -10.40 11.83 6.86
CA ALA A 82 -10.73 11.99 8.28
C ALA A 82 -9.51 11.76 9.16
N LEU A 83 -9.34 12.58 10.20
CA LEU A 83 -8.47 12.29 11.33
C LEU A 83 -9.29 11.78 12.51
N HIS A 84 -8.70 10.86 13.25
CA HIS A 84 -9.21 10.39 14.53
C HIS A 84 -8.06 10.23 15.52
N GLU A 85 -8.40 10.10 16.80
CA GLU A 85 -7.42 10.04 17.90
C GLU A 85 -6.30 9.04 17.66
N ARG A 86 -6.61 7.90 17.03
CA ARG A 86 -5.67 6.80 16.79
C ARG A 86 -5.35 6.57 15.31
N GLY A 87 -5.38 7.59 14.45
CA GLY A 87 -5.01 7.42 13.03
C GLY A 87 -5.73 8.34 12.06
N ALA A 88 -5.83 7.89 10.81
CA ALA A 88 -6.47 8.64 9.74
C ALA A 88 -7.09 7.72 8.68
N THR A 89 -8.05 8.26 7.94
CA THR A 89 -8.46 7.74 6.64
C THR A 89 -7.99 8.70 5.56
N VAL A 90 -7.30 8.18 4.55
CA VAL A 90 -6.83 8.96 3.39
C VAL A 90 -7.17 8.22 2.10
N SER A 91 -7.21 8.95 1.00
CA SER A 91 -7.30 8.40 -0.34
C SER A 91 -6.11 8.83 -1.19
N TYR A 92 -5.79 8.03 -2.19
CA TYR A 92 -4.76 8.34 -3.19
C TYR A 92 -5.12 7.67 -4.52
N ARG A 93 -4.49 8.14 -5.59
CA ARG A 93 -4.48 7.47 -6.89
C ARG A 93 -3.11 6.83 -7.10
N GLU A 94 -3.13 5.64 -7.68
CA GLU A 94 -1.94 4.86 -7.96
C GLU A 94 -1.98 4.41 -9.42
N GLN A 95 -0.89 4.67 -10.13
CA GLN A 95 -0.67 4.21 -11.49
C GLN A 95 0.51 3.24 -11.49
N GLN A 96 0.29 2.04 -12.00
CA GLN A 96 1.32 1.01 -12.09
C GLN A 96 1.67 0.75 -13.54
N THR A 97 2.97 0.59 -13.83
CA THR A 97 3.50 0.19 -15.13
C THR A 97 4.38 -1.04 -14.95
N ASP A 98 4.24 -2.04 -15.81
CA ASP A 98 5.14 -3.20 -15.84
C ASP A 98 6.11 -3.18 -17.04
N ALA A 99 7.04 -4.14 -17.12
CA ALA A 99 7.99 -4.23 -18.24
C ALA A 99 7.37 -4.44 -19.63
N SER A 100 6.08 -4.76 -19.71
CA SER A 100 5.35 -4.85 -20.98
C SER A 100 4.65 -3.54 -21.37
N GLU A 101 4.89 -2.45 -20.62
CA GLU A 101 4.20 -1.16 -20.74
C GLU A 101 2.69 -1.28 -20.50
N LEU A 102 2.26 -2.32 -19.77
CA LEU A 102 0.88 -2.41 -19.34
C LEU A 102 0.66 -1.42 -18.19
N HIS A 103 -0.22 -0.46 -18.41
CA HIS A 103 -0.62 0.52 -17.42
C HIS A 103 -1.90 0.08 -16.70
N THR A 104 -1.89 0.14 -15.38
CA THR A 104 -3.11 0.05 -14.58
C THR A 104 -3.25 1.29 -13.72
N ASP A 105 -4.48 1.72 -13.52
CA ASP A 105 -4.81 2.90 -12.73
C ASP A 105 -5.89 2.54 -11.72
N ARG A 106 -5.69 2.94 -10.48
CA ARG A 106 -6.64 2.68 -9.40
C ARG A 106 -6.73 3.83 -8.43
N ARG A 107 -7.89 3.92 -7.79
CA ARG A 107 -8.14 4.76 -6.63
C ARG A 107 -8.18 3.89 -5.39
N SER A 108 -7.57 4.38 -4.34
CA SER A 108 -7.39 3.67 -3.08
C SER A 108 -7.94 4.49 -1.94
N THR A 109 -8.62 3.84 -1.01
CA THR A 109 -8.94 4.38 0.33
C THR A 109 -8.25 3.52 1.36
N VAL A 110 -7.42 4.14 2.20
CA VAL A 110 -6.72 3.47 3.29
C VAL A 110 -7.22 3.99 4.63
N VAL A 111 -7.39 3.07 5.56
CA VAL A 111 -7.54 3.37 6.99
C VAL A 111 -6.23 3.02 7.67
N PHE A 112 -5.63 4.01 8.32
CA PHE A 112 -4.46 3.88 9.16
C PHE A 112 -4.85 3.80 10.63
N GLU A 113 -4.12 3.00 11.40
CA GLU A 113 -4.07 3.12 12.85
C GLU A 113 -2.69 3.62 13.28
N LYS A 114 -2.64 4.45 14.32
CA LYS A 114 -1.41 4.90 14.97
C LYS A 114 -1.25 4.07 16.25
N THR A 115 -0.13 3.36 16.37
CA THR A 115 0.18 2.54 17.54
C THR A 115 0.44 3.42 18.76
N GLU A 116 0.51 2.81 19.95
CA GLU A 116 0.91 3.52 21.18
C GLU A 116 2.31 4.13 21.08
N SER A 117 3.20 3.56 20.27
CA SER A 117 4.53 4.10 19.99
C SER A 117 4.53 5.25 18.96
N GLY A 118 3.36 5.61 18.42
CA GLY A 118 3.21 6.67 17.41
C GLY A 118 3.45 6.22 15.97
N GLN A 119 3.71 4.93 15.74
CA GLN A 119 3.90 4.38 14.40
C GLN A 119 2.58 4.34 13.63
N VAL A 120 2.57 4.83 12.39
CA VAL A 120 1.44 4.70 11.47
C VAL A 120 1.51 3.32 10.81
N ILE A 121 0.43 2.54 10.88
CA ILE A 121 0.35 1.21 10.27
C ILE A 121 -0.97 1.03 9.51
N TRP A 122 -0.91 0.27 8.43
CA TRP A 122 -2.03 -0.02 7.54
C TRP A 122 -3.05 -0.92 8.24
N ARG A 123 -4.28 -0.43 8.41
CA ARG A 123 -5.36 -1.20 9.05
C ARG A 123 -6.36 -1.76 8.06
N HIS A 124 -6.70 -1.00 7.01
CA HIS A 124 -7.55 -1.46 5.93
C HIS A 124 -7.20 -0.75 4.62
N LEU A 125 -7.40 -1.42 3.49
CA LEU A 125 -7.23 -0.85 2.16
C LEU A 125 -8.37 -1.30 1.24
N HIS A 126 -8.96 -0.38 0.48
CA HIS A 126 -9.90 -0.71 -0.58
C HIS A 126 -9.45 -0.02 -1.86
N GLU A 127 -9.26 -0.80 -2.91
CA GLU A 127 -8.86 -0.31 -4.23
C GLU A 127 -9.98 -0.50 -5.26
N THR A 128 -10.05 0.40 -6.24
CA THR A 128 -10.96 0.30 -7.37
C THR A 128 -10.23 0.72 -8.63
N PHE A 129 -10.30 -0.10 -9.69
CA PHE A 129 -9.74 0.29 -10.98
C PHE A 129 -10.45 1.53 -11.54
N CYS A 130 -9.68 2.45 -12.07
CA CYS A 130 -10.21 3.53 -12.91
C CYS A 130 -10.48 2.94 -14.30
N SER A 131 -11.70 3.14 -14.83
CA SER A 131 -11.91 2.99 -16.26
C SER A 131 -11.36 4.22 -16.98
N GLU A 132 -10.84 4.03 -18.19
CA GLU A 132 -10.65 5.14 -19.14
C GLU A 132 -11.97 5.85 -19.46
#